data_AF-A0A6S7KEJ6-F1
#
_entry.id   AF-A0A6S7KEJ6-F1
#
_cell.length_a   1.000
_cell.length_b   1.000
_cell.length_c   1.000
_cell.angle_alpha   90.00
_cell.angle_beta   90.00
_cell.angle_gamma   90.00
#
_symmetry.space_group_name_H-M   'P 1'
#
loop_
_entity.id
_entity.type
_entity.pdbx_description
1 polymer ?
#
loop_
_entity_poly.entity_id
_entity_poly.type
_entity_poly.pdbx_seq_one_letter_code
_entity_poly.pdbx_strand_id
1 'polypeptide(L)'
;LIAIATGGRIVPRFSELTSEKLGHAGIVRELSFGTTKDRMLVIEECKNTRAVTIFIRGGNKMIIEEAKRSIHDALCVVRNLVRDNRIVYGGGAVELACSLKVGERADKISTLEQYAMRSFAEALEAIPLSLAENSGYNPIQTVADIKSRQVAEKNPRLGIDCMNNGSNGDDSHDDRLALIEGVNGRKASKQ
;
A
#
# COMPACT_ATOMS: atom_id res chain seq x y z
N LEU A 1 -15.29 -18.98 -10.39
CA LEU A 1 -14.86 -17.77 -11.13
C LEU A 1 -15.44 -17.73 -12.53
N ILE A 2 -15.27 -18.78 -13.36
CA ILE A 2 -15.79 -18.84 -14.74
C ILE A 2 -17.30 -18.54 -14.80
N ALA A 3 -18.12 -19.21 -14.00
CA ALA A 3 -19.57 -18.95 -13.93
C ALA A 3 -19.92 -17.48 -13.62
N ILE A 4 -19.14 -16.82 -12.76
CA ILE A 4 -19.36 -15.40 -12.42
C ILE A 4 -18.93 -14.50 -13.57
N ALA A 5 -17.79 -14.77 -14.20
CA ALA A 5 -17.28 -14.03 -15.35
C ALA A 5 -18.22 -14.15 -16.56
N THR A 6 -18.60 -15.36 -16.93
CA THR A 6 -19.44 -15.63 -18.11
C THR A 6 -20.94 -15.44 -17.86
N GLY A 7 -21.36 -15.32 -16.60
CA GLY A 7 -22.77 -15.23 -16.21
C GLY A 7 -23.53 -16.57 -16.26
N GLY A 8 -22.84 -17.68 -16.50
CA GLY A 8 -23.42 -19.01 -16.52
C GLY A 8 -23.75 -19.54 -15.11
N ARG A 9 -24.62 -20.54 -15.04
CA ARG A 9 -24.93 -21.27 -13.78
C ARG A 9 -24.25 -22.62 -13.79
N ILE A 10 -23.75 -23.04 -12.63
CA ILE A 10 -23.16 -24.38 -12.46
C ILE A 10 -24.31 -25.40 -12.54
N VAL A 11 -24.23 -26.32 -13.50
CA VAL A 11 -25.24 -27.36 -13.71
C VAL A 11 -24.75 -28.68 -13.12
N PRO A 12 -25.40 -29.22 -12.07
CA PRO A 12 -24.92 -30.45 -11.41
C PRO A 12 -25.31 -31.73 -12.15
N ARG A 13 -26.45 -31.71 -12.87
CA ARG A 13 -26.99 -32.88 -13.58
C ARG A 13 -27.23 -32.54 -15.05
N PHE A 14 -26.82 -33.43 -15.93
CA PHE A 14 -26.96 -33.24 -17.39
C PHE A 14 -28.41 -33.03 -17.84
N SER A 15 -29.37 -33.70 -17.20
CA SER A 15 -30.81 -33.56 -17.50
C SER A 15 -31.37 -32.15 -17.22
N GLU A 16 -30.64 -31.32 -16.47
CA GLU A 16 -31.04 -29.95 -16.14
C GLU A 16 -30.34 -28.90 -17.03
N LEU A 17 -29.63 -29.32 -18.08
CA LEU A 17 -28.93 -28.43 -18.98
C LEU A 17 -29.94 -27.65 -19.84
N THR A 18 -29.95 -26.33 -19.68
CA THR A 18 -30.75 -25.41 -20.48
C THR A 18 -29.87 -24.30 -21.04
N SER A 19 -30.27 -23.71 -22.18
CA SER A 19 -29.54 -22.62 -22.83
C SER A 19 -29.33 -21.41 -21.90
N GLU A 20 -30.28 -21.14 -21.01
CA GLU A 20 -30.21 -20.06 -20.01
C GLU A 20 -29.11 -20.25 -18.96
N LYS A 21 -28.66 -21.50 -18.74
CA LYS A 21 -27.58 -21.80 -17.78
C LYS A 21 -26.20 -21.66 -18.40
N LEU A 22 -26.09 -21.51 -19.73
CA LEU A 22 -24.83 -21.34 -20.43
C LEU A 22 -24.27 -19.93 -20.21
N GLY A 23 -22.95 -19.84 -20.05
CA GLY A 23 -22.25 -18.56 -19.96
C GLY A 23 -21.87 -18.01 -21.33
N HIS A 24 -21.72 -16.69 -21.43
CA HIS A 24 -21.24 -16.01 -22.63
C HIS A 24 -19.79 -15.56 -22.47
N ALA A 25 -18.95 -15.91 -23.45
CA ALA A 25 -17.56 -15.48 -23.57
C ALA A 25 -17.29 -15.10 -25.03
N GLY A 26 -16.64 -13.96 -25.25
CA GLY A 26 -16.27 -13.52 -26.60
C GLY A 26 -15.11 -14.33 -27.17
N ILE A 27 -14.04 -14.51 -26.39
CA ILE A 27 -12.83 -15.19 -26.85
C ILE A 27 -12.49 -16.34 -25.90
N VAL A 28 -12.27 -17.52 -26.48
CA VAL A 28 -11.74 -18.70 -25.78
C VAL A 28 -10.55 -19.20 -26.56
N ARG A 29 -9.35 -19.11 -25.96
CA ARG A 29 -8.09 -19.50 -26.60
C ARG A 29 -7.26 -20.38 -25.67
N GLU A 30 -6.62 -21.38 -26.23
CA GLU A 30 -5.60 -22.16 -25.53
C GLU A 30 -4.25 -21.49 -25.73
N LEU A 31 -3.58 -21.17 -24.63
CA LEU A 31 -2.22 -20.65 -24.63
C LEU A 31 -1.28 -21.70 -24.08
N SER A 32 -0.28 -22.05 -24.89
CA SER A 32 0.90 -22.79 -24.45
C SER A 32 1.96 -21.79 -24.01
N PHE A 33 2.61 -22.06 -22.88
CA PHE A 33 3.62 -21.16 -22.33
C PHE A 33 4.96 -21.87 -22.12
N GLY A 34 6.01 -21.35 -22.75
CA GLY A 34 7.39 -21.77 -22.49
C GLY A 34 7.79 -23.11 -23.13
N THR A 35 8.81 -23.76 -22.55
CA THR A 35 9.33 -25.08 -22.96
C THR A 35 8.65 -26.23 -22.21
N THR A 36 7.99 -25.96 -21.09
CA THR A 36 7.09 -26.91 -20.43
C THR A 36 5.78 -27.01 -21.22
N LYS A 37 5.26 -28.23 -21.39
CA LYS A 37 4.04 -28.52 -22.18
C LYS A 37 2.75 -28.08 -21.46
N ASP A 38 2.81 -27.04 -20.65
CA ASP A 38 1.65 -26.55 -19.90
C ASP A 38 0.76 -25.73 -20.82
N ARG A 39 -0.51 -26.13 -20.87
CA ARG A 39 -1.54 -25.52 -21.70
C ARG A 39 -2.61 -24.94 -20.80
N MET A 40 -2.93 -23.67 -21.01
CA MET A 40 -3.90 -22.93 -20.23
C MET A 40 -5.01 -22.42 -21.13
N LEU A 41 -6.26 -22.61 -20.72
CA LEU A 41 -7.41 -22.02 -21.40
C LEU A 41 -7.61 -20.60 -20.87
N VAL A 42 -7.52 -19.61 -21.76
CA VAL A 42 -7.79 -18.21 -21.46
C VAL A 42 -9.14 -17.83 -22.07
N ILE A 43 -10.03 -17.34 -21.21
CA ILE A 43 -11.38 -16.91 -21.54
C ILE A 43 -11.41 -15.40 -21.33
N GLU A 44 -11.61 -14.65 -22.41
CA GLU A 44 -11.63 -13.19 -22.45
C GLU A 44 -13.00 -12.69 -22.94
N GLU A 45 -13.25 -11.39 -22.78
CA GLU A 45 -14.50 -10.73 -23.23
C GLU A 45 -15.77 -11.39 -22.68
N CYS A 46 -15.74 -11.73 -21.39
CA CYS A 46 -16.92 -12.26 -20.71
C CYS A 46 -17.93 -11.13 -20.41
N LYS A 47 -19.23 -11.47 -20.38
CA LYS A 47 -20.31 -10.51 -20.14
C LYS A 47 -20.17 -9.72 -18.83
N ASN A 48 -19.58 -10.32 -17.80
CA ASN A 48 -19.40 -9.68 -16.49
C ASN A 48 -17.97 -9.14 -16.32
N THR A 49 -17.82 -7.82 -16.37
CA THR A 49 -16.55 -7.10 -16.16
C THR A 49 -16.10 -7.05 -14.70
N ARG A 50 -16.89 -7.57 -13.75
CA ARG A 50 -16.58 -7.54 -12.30
C ARG A 50 -15.56 -8.59 -11.87
N ALA A 51 -15.20 -9.54 -12.73
CA ALA A 51 -14.20 -10.57 -12.44
C ALA A 51 -12.99 -10.37 -13.35
N VAL A 52 -11.87 -9.96 -12.76
CA VAL A 52 -10.59 -9.75 -13.45
C VAL A 52 -9.54 -10.69 -12.85
N THR A 53 -8.74 -11.30 -13.70
CA THR A 53 -7.65 -12.21 -13.29
C THR A 53 -6.32 -11.64 -13.73
N ILE A 54 -5.40 -11.46 -12.79
CA ILE A 54 -4.00 -11.10 -13.09
C ILE A 54 -3.20 -12.40 -13.14
N PHE A 55 -2.57 -12.67 -14.28
CA PHE A 55 -1.73 -13.85 -14.48
C PHE A 55 -0.25 -13.48 -14.31
N ILE A 56 0.42 -14.10 -13.34
CA ILE A 56 1.83 -13.85 -13.00
C ILE A 56 2.65 -15.06 -13.42
N ARG A 57 3.82 -14.81 -14.02
CA ARG A 57 4.83 -15.83 -14.31
C ARG A 57 6.16 -15.43 -13.68
N GLY A 58 6.92 -16.40 -13.20
CA GLY A 58 8.24 -16.19 -12.63
C GLY A 58 9.10 -17.45 -12.78
N GLY A 59 10.43 -17.28 -12.77
CA GLY A 59 11.37 -18.40 -12.90
C GLY A 59 11.46 -19.29 -11.65
N ASN A 60 10.98 -18.81 -10.51
CA ASN A 60 11.00 -19.53 -9.24
C ASN A 60 9.64 -19.36 -8.52
N LYS A 61 9.13 -20.44 -7.92
CA LYS A 61 7.91 -20.44 -7.11
C LYS A 61 7.95 -19.39 -5.99
N MET A 62 9.11 -19.17 -5.36
CA MET A 62 9.22 -18.15 -4.30
C MET A 62 8.95 -16.74 -4.82
N ILE A 63 9.44 -16.40 -6.02
CA ILE A 63 9.20 -15.09 -6.65
C ILE A 63 7.72 -14.93 -7.02
N ILE A 64 7.06 -16.00 -7.46
CA ILE A 64 5.63 -15.97 -7.80
C ILE A 64 4.77 -15.70 -6.56
N GLU A 65 5.04 -16.38 -5.44
CA GLU A 65 4.29 -16.14 -4.20
C GLU A 65 4.55 -14.74 -3.65
N GLU A 66 5.79 -14.24 -3.71
CA GLU A 66 6.09 -12.86 -3.30
C GLU A 66 5.40 -11.84 -4.20
N ALA A 67 5.45 -12.01 -5.54
CA ALA A 67 4.76 -11.13 -6.47
C ALA A 67 3.23 -11.12 -6.25
N LYS A 68 2.63 -12.28 -5.95
CA LYS A 68 1.21 -12.39 -5.60
C LYS A 68 0.90 -11.60 -4.33
N ARG A 69 1.75 -11.69 -3.30
CA ARG A 69 1.62 -10.92 -2.07
C ARG A 69 1.73 -9.42 -2.33
N SER A 70 2.76 -8.97 -3.04
CA SER A 70 2.97 -7.54 -3.34
C SER A 70 1.81 -6.94 -4.14
N ILE A 71 1.27 -7.68 -5.12
CA ILE A 71 0.08 -7.23 -5.88
C ILE A 71 -1.15 -7.17 -4.98
N HIS A 72 -1.32 -8.13 -4.07
CA HIS A 72 -2.43 -8.12 -3.12
C HIS A 72 -2.39 -6.87 -2.22
N ASP A 73 -1.21 -6.53 -1.71
CA ASP A 73 -1.00 -5.35 -0.87
C ASP A 73 -1.28 -4.06 -1.66
N ALA A 74 -0.78 -3.95 -2.89
CA ALA A 74 -1.05 -2.82 -3.78
C ALA A 74 -2.55 -2.65 -4.07
N LEU A 75 -3.26 -3.75 -4.38
CA LEU A 75 -4.71 -3.72 -4.62
C LEU A 75 -5.49 -3.32 -3.36
N CYS A 76 -5.01 -3.69 -2.17
CA CYS A 76 -5.61 -3.26 -0.91
C CYS A 76 -5.46 -1.75 -0.68
N VAL A 77 -4.29 -1.17 -1.02
CA VAL A 77 -4.06 0.28 -0.95
C VAL A 77 -4.96 1.02 -1.95
N VAL A 78 -5.03 0.56 -3.21
CA VAL A 78 -5.92 1.15 -4.22
C VAL A 78 -7.39 1.08 -3.78
N ARG A 79 -7.84 -0.05 -3.23
CA ARG A 79 -9.19 -0.19 -2.68
C ARG A 79 -9.46 0.84 -1.57
N ASN A 80 -8.50 1.07 -0.68
CA ASN A 80 -8.65 2.05 0.39
C ASN A 80 -8.76 3.47 -0.19
N LEU A 81 -7.98 3.80 -1.22
CA LEU A 81 -8.04 5.09 -1.89
C LEU A 81 -9.37 5.31 -2.62
N VAL A 82 -9.90 4.28 -3.30
CA VAL A 82 -11.23 4.34 -3.95
C VAL A 82 -12.35 4.56 -2.94
N ARG A 83 -12.21 4.06 -1.71
CA ARG A 83 -13.19 4.29 -0.63
C ARG A 83 -13.01 5.65 0.05
N ASP A 84 -11.77 6.12 0.17
CA ASP A 84 -11.41 7.37 0.84
C ASP A 84 -10.19 8.00 0.16
N ASN A 85 -10.41 9.14 -0.49
CA ASN A 85 -9.39 9.85 -1.26
C ASN A 85 -8.34 10.58 -0.39
N ARG A 86 -8.42 10.47 0.94
CA ARG A 86 -7.46 11.13 1.83
C ARG A 86 -6.13 10.37 1.85
N ILE A 87 -5.07 11.12 1.59
CA ILE A 87 -3.70 10.64 1.57
C ILE A 87 -2.85 11.33 2.64
N VAL A 88 -1.77 10.67 3.02
CA VAL A 88 -0.73 11.19 3.90
C VAL A 88 0.65 10.85 3.37
N TYR A 89 1.65 11.61 3.81
CA TYR A 89 3.04 11.43 3.40
C TYR A 89 3.73 10.41 4.33
N GLY A 90 4.28 9.36 3.73
CA GLY A 90 5.03 8.30 4.38
C GLY A 90 6.45 8.71 4.74
N GLY A 91 7.38 7.76 4.74
CA GLY A 91 8.79 8.02 5.08
C GLY A 91 9.00 8.55 6.51
N GLY A 92 8.06 8.27 7.43
CA GLY A 92 8.10 8.80 8.80
C GLY A 92 7.69 10.28 8.94
N ALA A 93 7.30 10.95 7.85
CA ALA A 93 6.88 12.36 7.87
C ALA A 93 5.67 12.59 8.78
N VAL A 94 4.64 11.72 8.65
CA VAL A 94 3.43 11.74 9.48
C VAL A 94 3.74 11.49 10.95
N GLU A 95 4.60 10.50 11.25
CA GLU A 95 4.98 10.19 12.62
C GLU A 95 5.65 11.37 13.32
N LEU A 96 6.57 12.05 12.62
CA LEU A 96 7.23 13.26 13.12
C LEU A 96 6.24 14.42 13.29
N ALA A 97 5.37 14.65 12.31
CA ALA A 97 4.36 15.70 12.39
C ALA A 97 3.39 15.47 13.56
N CYS A 98 3.01 14.20 13.80
CA CYS A 98 2.20 13.82 14.95
C CYS A 98 2.97 13.97 16.26
N SER A 99 4.24 13.56 16.34
CA SER A 99 5.09 13.74 17.54
C SER A 99 5.16 15.22 17.92
N LEU A 100 5.45 16.11 16.96
CA LEU A 100 5.49 17.56 17.18
C LEU A 100 4.15 18.09 17.72
N LYS A 101 3.03 17.70 17.11
CA LYS A 101 1.71 18.17 17.54
C LYS A 101 1.26 17.63 18.89
N VAL A 102 1.59 16.39 19.21
CA VAL A 102 1.32 15.82 20.54
C VAL A 102 2.21 16.50 21.59
N GLY A 103 3.49 16.74 21.29
CA GLY A 103 4.40 17.49 22.16
C GLY A 103 3.92 18.90 22.46
N GLU A 104 3.55 19.67 21.42
CA GLU A 104 2.96 21.01 21.57
C GLU A 104 1.69 21.00 22.44
N ARG A 105 0.88 19.92 22.35
CA ARG A 105 -0.34 19.79 23.15
C ARG A 105 -0.04 19.40 24.59
N ALA A 106 0.97 18.57 24.81
CA ALA A 106 1.44 18.18 26.13
C ALA A 106 1.91 19.41 26.91
N ASP A 107 2.63 20.34 26.27
CA ASP A 107 3.10 21.58 26.91
C ASP A 107 1.97 22.51 27.38
N LYS A 108 0.77 22.40 26.79
CA LYS A 108 -0.42 23.16 27.19
C LYS A 108 -1.18 22.53 28.35
N ILE A 109 -0.84 21.30 28.73
CA ILE A 109 -1.49 20.56 29.80
C ILE A 109 -0.58 20.59 31.02
N SER A 110 -1.09 21.10 32.14
CA SER A 110 -0.35 21.21 33.39
C SER A 110 -0.58 20.03 34.35
N THR A 111 -1.34 19.01 33.92
CA THR A 111 -1.67 17.83 34.70
C THR A 111 -0.65 16.70 34.44
N LEU A 112 -0.72 15.64 35.24
CA LEU A 112 0.15 14.45 35.12
C LEU A 112 0.09 13.81 33.72
N GLU A 113 -1.01 14.01 32.99
CA GLU A 113 -1.21 13.51 31.62
C GLU A 113 -0.15 14.04 30.63
N GLN A 114 0.47 15.19 30.91
CA GLN A 114 1.55 15.75 30.11
C GLN A 114 2.69 14.74 29.88
N TYR A 115 3.08 14.00 30.93
CA TYR A 115 4.16 13.01 30.82
C TYR A 115 3.77 11.87 29.89
N ALA A 116 2.54 11.36 30.01
CA ALA A 116 2.04 10.30 29.14
C ALA A 116 1.98 10.75 27.67
N MET A 117 1.55 11.99 27.41
CA MET A 117 1.53 12.56 26.06
C MET A 117 2.94 12.74 25.48
N ARG A 118 3.91 13.19 26.30
CA ARG A 118 5.31 13.31 25.86
C ARG A 118 5.90 11.94 25.53
N SER A 119 5.69 10.93 26.37
CA SER A 119 6.12 9.56 26.09
C SER A 119 5.48 9.00 24.81
N PHE A 120 4.23 9.33 24.53
CA PHE A 120 3.60 8.95 23.25
C PHE A 120 4.22 9.67 22.05
N ALA A 121 4.54 10.96 22.18
CA ALA A 121 5.24 11.70 21.13
C ALA A 121 6.63 11.09 20.83
N GLU A 122 7.41 10.77 21.86
CA GLU A 122 8.69 10.08 21.72
C GLU A 122 8.53 8.69 21.09
N ALA A 123 7.50 7.93 21.47
CA ALA A 123 7.23 6.62 20.88
C ALA A 123 6.91 6.68 19.38
N LEU A 124 6.29 7.78 18.89
CA LEU A 124 6.07 7.98 17.46
C LEU A 124 7.38 8.14 16.68
N GLU A 125 8.45 8.63 17.31
CA GLU A 125 9.77 8.81 16.68
C GLU A 125 10.50 7.48 16.46
N ALA A 126 10.06 6.38 17.09
CA ALA A 126 10.65 5.06 16.89
C ALA A 126 10.61 4.61 15.42
N ILE A 127 9.52 4.91 14.70
CA ILE A 127 9.35 4.53 13.28
C ILE A 127 10.37 5.24 12.38
N PRO A 128 10.47 6.58 12.36
CA PRO A 128 11.48 7.26 11.56
C PRO A 128 12.90 6.93 12.01
N LEU A 129 13.17 6.69 13.31
CA LEU A 129 14.47 6.23 13.77
C LEU A 129 14.86 4.89 13.12
N SER A 130 13.96 3.90 13.14
CA SER A 130 14.19 2.61 12.49
C SER A 130 14.31 2.71 10.97
N LEU A 131 13.60 3.65 10.33
CA LEU A 131 13.75 3.88 8.88
C LEU A 131 15.13 4.45 8.54
N ALA A 132 15.62 5.42 9.31
CA ALA A 132 16.95 5.99 9.12
C ALA A 132 18.04 4.92 9.35
N GLU A 133 17.91 4.12 10.41
CA GLU A 133 18.85 3.05 10.75
C GLU A 133 18.94 2.00 9.64
N ASN A 134 17.79 1.51 9.17
CA ASN A 134 17.74 0.51 8.08
C ASN A 134 18.22 1.07 6.73
N SER A 135 18.20 2.38 6.55
CA SER A 135 18.68 3.06 5.34
C SER A 135 20.17 3.41 5.41
N GLY A 136 20.83 3.16 6.55
CA GLY A 136 22.26 3.42 6.76
C GLY A 136 22.59 4.87 7.14
N TYR A 137 21.61 5.68 7.54
CA TYR A 137 21.83 7.02 8.08
C TYR A 137 22.06 7.00 9.59
N ASN A 138 22.61 8.09 10.13
CA ASN A 138 22.60 8.31 11.58
C ASN A 138 21.18 8.66 12.04
N PRO A 139 20.51 7.79 12.83
CA PRO A 139 19.10 7.97 13.15
C PRO A 139 18.81 9.26 13.93
N ILE A 140 19.69 9.59 14.88
CA ILE A 140 19.51 10.74 15.78
C ILE A 140 19.65 12.05 14.98
N GLN A 141 20.70 12.16 14.16
CA GLN A 141 20.95 13.35 13.35
C GLN A 141 19.83 13.54 12.32
N THR A 142 19.48 12.49 11.58
CA THR A 142 18.48 12.56 10.51
C THR A 142 17.10 12.96 11.04
N VAL A 143 16.66 12.36 12.15
CA VAL A 143 15.38 12.69 12.77
C VAL A 143 15.38 14.12 13.32
N ALA A 144 16.46 14.55 13.97
CA ALA A 144 16.59 15.91 14.48
C ALA A 144 16.54 16.95 13.35
N ASP A 145 17.26 16.70 12.25
CA ASP A 145 17.31 17.57 11.08
C ASP A 145 15.92 17.71 10.44
N ILE A 146 15.25 16.60 10.13
CA ILE A 146 13.91 16.62 9.52
C ILE A 146 12.89 17.26 10.46
N LYS A 147 12.95 16.96 11.76
CA LYS A 147 12.06 17.58 12.77
C LYS A 147 12.26 19.09 12.83
N SER A 148 13.50 19.57 12.79
CA SER A 148 13.80 21.01 12.78
C SER A 148 13.25 21.69 11.52
N ARG A 149 13.37 21.06 10.35
CA ARG A 149 12.83 21.55 9.08
C ARG A 149 11.31 21.56 9.05
N GLN A 150 10.66 20.50 9.55
CA GLN A 150 9.20 20.45 9.66
C GLN A 150 8.65 21.62 10.50
N VAL A 151 9.36 22.02 11.57
CA VAL A 151 8.98 23.16 12.40
C VAL A 151 9.25 24.49 11.68
N ALA A 152 10.43 24.64 11.07
CA ALA A 152 10.83 25.87 10.38
C ALA A 152 9.94 26.19 9.17
N GLU A 153 9.67 25.19 8.33
CA GLU A 153 8.88 25.32 7.10
C GLU A 153 7.37 25.12 7.33
N LYS A 154 6.98 24.63 8.51
CA LYS A 154 5.60 24.20 8.84
C LYS A 154 5.03 23.20 7.83
N ASN A 155 5.90 22.38 7.25
CA ASN A 155 5.57 21.44 6.19
C ASN A 155 5.58 19.99 6.72
N PRO A 156 4.42 19.34 6.91
CA PRO A 156 4.34 17.99 7.46
C PRO A 156 4.70 16.88 6.45
N ARG A 157 5.16 17.26 5.25
CA ARG A 157 5.45 16.35 4.13
C ARG A 157 6.90 15.87 4.13
N LEU A 158 7.77 16.52 4.90
CA LEU A 158 9.19 16.20 4.97
C LEU A 158 9.39 14.90 5.73
N GLY A 159 9.98 13.90 5.08
CA GLY A 159 10.27 12.58 5.63
C GLY A 159 11.67 12.12 5.30
N ILE A 160 11.99 10.90 5.73
CA ILE A 160 13.26 10.23 5.46
C ILE A 160 13.20 9.60 4.07
N ASP A 161 14.19 9.90 3.24
CA ASP A 161 14.39 9.24 1.94
C ASP A 161 15.27 7.99 2.12
N CYS A 162 14.64 6.82 2.08
CA CYS A 162 15.32 5.53 2.23
C CYS A 162 16.07 5.06 0.97
N MET A 163 15.98 5.77 -0.16
CA MET A 163 16.56 5.34 -1.44
C MET A 163 17.96 5.92 -1.70
N ASN A 164 18.52 6.70 -0.76
CA ASN A 164 19.85 7.32 -0.86
C ASN A 164 20.08 8.10 -2.18
N ASN A 165 19.03 8.71 -2.74
CA ASN A 165 19.14 9.50 -3.97
C ASN A 165 19.81 10.88 -3.74
N GLY A 166 20.46 11.09 -2.59
CA GLY A 166 21.21 12.31 -2.25
C GLY A 166 20.35 13.47 -1.74
N SER A 167 19.03 13.31 -1.77
CA SER A 167 18.04 14.32 -1.44
C SER A 167 17.43 14.06 -0.07
N ASN A 168 18.20 14.23 1.02
CA ASN A 168 17.62 14.30 2.36
C ASN A 168 16.83 15.62 2.48
N GLY A 169 15.62 15.59 1.90
CA GLY A 169 14.71 16.71 1.73
C GLY A 169 15.17 17.72 0.68
N ASP A 170 15.39 17.31 -0.57
CA ASP A 170 15.50 18.30 -1.65
C ASP A 170 14.15 19.00 -1.86
N ASP A 171 14.09 20.22 -1.34
CA ASP A 171 13.60 21.52 -1.83
C ASP A 171 13.06 21.67 -3.27
N SER A 172 12.60 20.61 -3.92
CA SER A 172 11.88 20.72 -5.19
C SER A 172 10.40 20.55 -4.93
N HIS A 173 9.63 21.51 -5.44
CA HIS A 173 8.17 21.52 -5.58
C HIS A 173 7.60 20.33 -6.39
N ASP A 174 8.29 19.20 -6.42
CA ASP A 174 7.94 18.02 -7.16
C ASP A 174 7.29 17.03 -6.20
N ASP A 175 5.98 16.83 -6.36
CA ASP A 175 5.23 15.67 -5.84
C ASP A 175 5.81 14.31 -6.34
N ARG A 176 7.02 14.28 -6.93
CA ARG A 176 7.62 13.15 -7.65
C ARG A 176 8.33 12.14 -6.75
N LEU A 177 8.67 12.49 -5.51
CA LEU A 177 9.28 11.58 -4.53
C LEU A 177 8.38 11.33 -3.30
N ALA A 178 7.13 11.78 -3.35
CA ALA A 178 6.21 11.59 -2.24
C ALA A 178 5.87 10.09 -2.09
N LEU A 179 6.47 9.43 -1.10
CA LEU A 179 5.91 8.21 -0.52
C LEU A 179 4.52 8.58 0.00
N ILE A 180 3.48 8.16 -0.70
CA ILE A 180 2.09 8.48 -0.36
C ILE A 180 1.39 7.23 0.14
N GLU A 181 0.68 7.38 1.25
CA GLU A 181 -0.11 6.31 1.86
C GLU A 181 -1.56 6.75 2.09
N GLY A 182 -2.49 5.78 2.05
CA GLY A 182 -3.90 6.05 2.37
C GLY A 182 -4.09 6.26 3.87
N VAL A 183 -4.85 7.29 4.26
CA VAL A 183 -5.09 7.64 5.67
C VAL A 183 -5.64 6.47 6.49
N ASN A 184 -6.51 5.65 5.89
CA ASN A 184 -7.11 4.52 6.60
C ASN A 184 -6.09 3.42 6.93
N GLY A 185 -5.03 3.26 6.14
CA GLY A 185 -3.94 2.33 6.45
C GLY A 185 -3.23 2.71 7.75
N ARG A 186 -2.88 4.00 7.88
CA ARG A 186 -2.18 4.53 9.06
C ARG A 186 -3.05 4.68 10.31
N LYS A 187 -4.36 4.86 10.16
CA LYS A 187 -5.29 4.91 11.30
C LYS A 187 -5.60 3.53 11.86
N ALA A 188 -5.76 2.53 11.00
CA ALA A 188 -6.10 1.18 11.42
C ALA A 188 -4.93 0.43 12.07
N SER A 189 -3.68 0.75 11.71
CA SER A 189 -2.49 0.11 12.29
C SER A 189 -2.12 0.58 13.71
N LYS A 190 -2.86 1.56 14.27
CA LYS A 190 -2.62 2.16 15.59
C LYS A 190 -3.71 1.83 16.63
N GLN A 191 -4.62 0.91 16.31
CA GLN A 191 -5.55 0.26 17.26
C GLN A 191 -5.08 -1.16 17.52
#